data_AF-A0A6G4WP16-F1
#
_entry.id   AF-A0A6G4WP16-F1
#
_cell.length_a   1.000
_cell.length_b   1.000
_cell.length_c   1.000
_cell.angle_alpha   90.00
_cell.angle_beta   90.00
_cell.angle_gamma   90.00
#
_symmetry.space_group_name_H-M   'P 1'
#
loop_
_entity.id
_entity.type
_entity.pdbx_description
1 polymer ?
#
loop_
_entity_poly.entity_id
_entity_poly.type
_entity_poly.pdbx_seq_one_letter_code
_entity_poly.pdbx_strand_id
1 'polypeptide(L)'
;MNRTFIAETRVAYGVYAVFPYRSGVAAQLTERLGGMQEYASAQATRLDSPAWREAAARLFGAVVDVQIAAAARRGRRRPLHRAAVTATLDAIKAFETLHGNALPHDAQGRYSPEPGTEYPFSVSDIGRAAARLLGDDWDAESTPWGVGAFLEHEGTPGGFTLGVDDEGDLYVNAELIDPSIIYLPDACASDGLDALAQLVADTVRSLNNVT
;
A
#
# COMPACT_ATOMS: atom_id res chain seq x y z
N MET A 1 -7.40 -8.15 -3.43
CA MET A 1 -6.72 -8.56 -4.68
C MET A 1 -5.23 -8.30 -4.50
N ASN A 2 -4.35 -9.23 -4.84
CA ASN A 2 -2.90 -9.07 -4.56
C ASN A 2 -2.16 -8.41 -5.73
N ARG A 3 -0.95 -7.89 -5.48
CA ARG A 3 -0.09 -7.27 -6.51
C ARG A 3 0.24 -8.23 -7.66
N THR A 4 0.34 -9.53 -7.36
CA THR A 4 0.59 -10.59 -8.35
C THR A 4 -0.51 -10.60 -9.42
N PHE A 5 -1.78 -10.44 -9.05
CA PHE A 5 -2.90 -10.42 -10.00
C PHE A 5 -2.83 -9.22 -10.97
N ILE A 6 -2.42 -8.04 -10.51
CA ILE A 6 -2.23 -6.85 -11.36
C ILE A 6 -1.10 -7.09 -12.36
N ALA A 7 0.03 -7.62 -11.89
CA ALA A 7 1.16 -7.97 -12.74
C ALA A 7 0.79 -9.04 -13.80
N GLU A 8 0.06 -10.08 -13.40
CA GLU A 8 -0.47 -11.09 -14.32
C GLU A 8 -1.41 -10.49 -15.37
N THR A 9 -2.24 -9.50 -14.98
CA THR A 9 -3.11 -8.81 -15.93
C THR A 9 -2.32 -7.98 -16.94
N ARG A 10 -1.25 -7.30 -16.51
CA ARG A 10 -0.30 -6.61 -17.40
C ARG A 10 0.36 -7.56 -18.40
N VAL A 11 0.75 -8.75 -17.94
CA VAL A 11 1.32 -9.79 -18.82
C VAL A 11 0.28 -10.25 -19.84
N ALA A 12 -0.94 -10.57 -19.41
CA ALA A 12 -2.03 -10.97 -20.31
C ALA A 12 -2.34 -9.89 -21.36
N TYR A 13 -2.36 -8.61 -20.94
CA TYR A 13 -2.49 -7.47 -21.85
C TYR A 13 -1.37 -7.43 -22.89
N GLY A 14 -0.12 -7.58 -22.47
CA GLY A 14 1.03 -7.58 -23.37
C GLY A 14 0.95 -8.70 -24.42
N VAL A 15 0.57 -9.91 -24.01
CA VAL A 15 0.38 -11.05 -24.92
C VAL A 15 -0.77 -10.77 -25.90
N TYR A 16 -1.88 -10.21 -25.44
CA TYR A 16 -3.02 -9.84 -26.30
C TYR A 16 -2.66 -8.75 -27.32
N ALA A 17 -1.94 -7.71 -26.90
CA ALA A 17 -1.55 -6.60 -27.77
C ALA A 17 -0.60 -7.04 -28.90
N VAL A 18 0.28 -8.02 -28.64
CA VAL A 18 1.24 -8.53 -29.64
C VAL A 18 0.64 -9.67 -30.47
N PHE A 19 -0.14 -10.56 -29.85
CA PHE A 19 -0.64 -11.80 -30.47
C PHE A 19 -2.17 -11.95 -30.35
N PRO A 20 -2.97 -11.03 -30.93
CA PRO A 20 -4.43 -10.99 -30.73
C PRO A 20 -5.20 -12.20 -31.26
N TYR A 21 -4.58 -13.00 -32.14
CA TYR A 21 -5.22 -14.13 -32.80
C TYR A 21 -4.80 -15.49 -32.22
N ARG A 22 -3.94 -15.50 -31.21
CA ARG A 22 -3.60 -16.74 -30.51
C ARG A 22 -4.82 -17.20 -29.72
N SER A 23 -5.20 -18.47 -29.89
CA SER A 23 -6.35 -19.06 -29.20
C SER A 23 -6.23 -18.85 -27.69
N GLY A 24 -7.34 -18.45 -27.05
CA GLY A 24 -7.42 -18.27 -25.59
C GLY A 24 -6.89 -16.95 -25.03
N VAL A 25 -6.08 -16.19 -25.77
CA VAL A 25 -5.46 -14.96 -25.23
C VAL A 25 -6.50 -13.88 -24.88
N ALA A 26 -7.49 -13.67 -25.75
CA ALA A 26 -8.58 -12.73 -25.47
C ALA A 26 -9.43 -13.16 -24.26
N ALA A 27 -9.65 -14.46 -24.10
CA ALA A 27 -10.41 -15.01 -22.98
C ALA A 27 -9.65 -14.83 -21.65
N GLN A 28 -8.35 -15.13 -21.63
CA GLN A 28 -7.49 -14.91 -20.46
C GLN A 28 -7.46 -13.45 -20.04
N LEU A 29 -7.29 -12.53 -20.99
CA LEU A 29 -7.32 -11.10 -20.68
C LEU A 29 -8.69 -10.68 -20.13
N THR A 30 -9.78 -11.18 -20.72
CA THR A 30 -11.16 -10.88 -20.28
C THR A 30 -11.41 -11.35 -18.84
N GLU A 31 -10.99 -12.58 -18.51
CA GLU A 31 -11.12 -13.14 -17.15
C GLU A 31 -10.40 -12.26 -16.12
N ARG A 32 -9.17 -11.84 -16.43
CA ARG A 32 -8.37 -10.99 -15.53
C ARG A 32 -8.97 -9.60 -15.35
N LEU A 33 -9.40 -8.97 -16.44
CA LEU A 33 -10.12 -7.68 -16.37
C LEU A 33 -11.43 -7.79 -15.59
N GLY A 34 -12.12 -8.93 -15.69
CA GLY A 34 -13.31 -9.24 -14.88
C GLY A 34 -13.00 -9.24 -13.39
N GLY A 35 -11.96 -9.95 -12.96
CA GLY A 35 -11.52 -9.92 -11.56
C GLY A 35 -11.13 -8.52 -11.08
N MET A 36 -10.49 -7.71 -11.94
CA MET A 36 -10.21 -6.30 -11.61
C MET A 36 -11.50 -5.47 -11.44
N GLN A 37 -12.48 -5.68 -12.30
CA GLN A 37 -13.75 -4.96 -12.29
C GLN A 37 -14.60 -5.31 -11.06
N GLU A 38 -14.66 -6.58 -10.68
CA GLU A 38 -15.35 -7.05 -9.48
C GLU A 38 -14.76 -6.38 -8.23
N TYR A 39 -13.43 -6.38 -8.10
CA TYR A 39 -12.75 -5.71 -6.99
C TYR A 39 -13.02 -4.20 -6.99
N ALA A 40 -12.90 -3.52 -8.14
CA ALA A 40 -13.17 -2.09 -8.23
C ALA A 40 -14.61 -1.74 -7.83
N SER A 41 -15.57 -2.60 -8.18
CA SER A 41 -17.00 -2.42 -7.82
C SER A 41 -17.24 -2.63 -6.32
N ALA A 42 -16.54 -3.61 -5.72
CA ALA A 42 -16.57 -3.80 -4.28
C ALA A 42 -15.99 -2.58 -3.53
N GLN A 43 -14.86 -2.03 -3.99
CA GLN A 43 -14.27 -0.82 -3.40
C GLN A 43 -15.15 0.41 -3.57
N ALA A 44 -15.77 0.58 -4.73
CA ALA A 44 -16.74 1.64 -4.99
C ALA A 44 -17.89 1.64 -3.97
N THR A 45 -18.39 0.45 -3.63
CA THR A 45 -19.47 0.29 -2.64
C THR A 45 -18.96 0.50 -1.22
N ARG A 46 -17.82 -0.11 -0.88
CA ARG A 46 -17.22 -0.04 0.46
C ARG A 46 -16.85 1.38 0.87
N LEU A 47 -16.29 2.14 -0.06
CA LEU A 47 -15.72 3.47 0.19
C LEU A 47 -16.64 4.62 -0.29
N ASP A 48 -17.82 4.30 -0.84
CA ASP A 48 -18.69 5.25 -1.57
C ASP A 48 -17.93 6.17 -2.55
N SER A 49 -16.99 5.59 -3.28
CA SER A 49 -16.04 6.38 -4.08
C SER A 49 -16.46 6.49 -5.55
N PRO A 50 -16.65 7.71 -6.09
CA PRO A 50 -16.96 7.89 -7.51
C PRO A 50 -15.80 7.48 -8.43
N ALA A 51 -14.56 7.64 -7.97
CA ALA A 51 -13.37 7.25 -8.74
C ALA A 51 -13.32 5.72 -8.93
N TRP A 52 -13.61 4.95 -7.88
CA TRP A 52 -13.70 3.49 -8.00
C TRP A 52 -14.85 3.04 -8.90
N ARG A 53 -16.00 3.74 -8.89
CA ARG A 53 -17.12 3.47 -9.83
C ARG A 53 -16.69 3.70 -11.28
N GLU A 54 -15.98 4.79 -11.55
CA GLU A 54 -15.47 5.09 -12.88
C GLU A 54 -14.45 4.04 -13.35
N ALA A 55 -13.52 3.64 -12.49
CA ALA A 55 -12.56 2.58 -12.82
C ALA A 55 -13.24 1.24 -13.11
N ALA A 56 -14.25 0.87 -12.32
CA ALA A 56 -15.05 -0.33 -12.58
C ALA A 56 -15.76 -0.27 -13.94
N ALA A 57 -16.34 0.88 -14.29
CA ALA A 57 -17.01 1.07 -15.59
C ALA A 57 -16.02 1.00 -16.76
N ARG A 58 -14.82 1.57 -16.62
CA ARG A 58 -13.75 1.49 -17.64
C ARG A 58 -13.28 0.05 -17.85
N LEU A 59 -13.10 -0.73 -16.77
CA LEU A 59 -12.72 -2.15 -16.86
C LEU A 59 -13.81 -2.99 -17.53
N PHE A 60 -15.08 -2.75 -17.19
CA PHE A 60 -16.21 -3.39 -17.87
C PHE A 60 -16.23 -3.06 -19.38
N GLY A 61 -16.05 -1.79 -19.75
CA GLY A 61 -15.94 -1.37 -21.14
C GLY A 61 -14.80 -2.06 -21.88
N ALA A 62 -13.62 -2.15 -21.26
CA ALA A 62 -12.48 -2.86 -21.82
C ALA A 62 -12.75 -4.36 -22.05
N VAL A 63 -13.44 -5.04 -21.11
CA VAL A 63 -13.89 -6.44 -21.30
C VAL A 63 -14.75 -6.57 -22.56
N VAL A 64 -15.74 -5.69 -22.72
CA VAL A 64 -16.64 -5.69 -23.87
C VAL A 64 -15.86 -5.45 -25.18
N ASP A 65 -14.94 -4.48 -25.20
CA ASP A 65 -14.13 -4.17 -26.38
C ASP A 65 -13.22 -5.34 -26.80
N VAL A 66 -12.59 -6.02 -25.84
CA VAL A 66 -11.77 -7.22 -26.10
C VAL A 66 -12.60 -8.34 -26.72
N GLN A 67 -13.80 -8.58 -26.19
CA GLN A 67 -14.73 -9.59 -26.72
C GLN A 67 -15.21 -9.24 -28.14
N ILE A 68 -15.58 -7.98 -28.39
CA ILE A 68 -16.00 -7.51 -29.72
C ILE A 68 -14.85 -7.66 -30.73
N ALA A 69 -13.64 -7.25 -30.35
CA ALA A 69 -12.47 -7.36 -31.22
C ALA A 69 -12.14 -8.83 -31.55
N ALA A 70 -12.28 -9.73 -30.58
CA ALA A 70 -12.06 -11.16 -30.77
C ALA A 70 -13.09 -11.81 -31.72
N ALA A 71 -14.37 -11.39 -31.63
CA ALA A 71 -15.46 -11.89 -32.46
C ALA A 71 -15.50 -11.27 -33.88
N ALA A 72 -14.77 -10.19 -34.13
CA ALA A 72 -14.85 -9.45 -35.38
C ALA A 72 -14.45 -10.28 -36.62
N ARG A 73 -15.05 -9.97 -37.78
CA ARG A 73 -14.66 -10.51 -39.09
C ARG A 73 -13.31 -9.93 -39.56
N ARG A 74 -12.55 -10.68 -40.38
CA ARG A 74 -11.18 -10.31 -40.83
C ARG A 74 -11.00 -8.83 -41.20
N GLY A 75 -11.93 -8.24 -41.97
CA GLY A 75 -11.84 -6.85 -42.42
C GLY A 75 -11.95 -5.78 -41.32
N ARG A 76 -12.56 -6.08 -40.17
CA ARG A 76 -12.74 -5.12 -39.05
C ARG A 76 -11.88 -5.43 -37.82
N ARG A 77 -11.16 -6.56 -37.82
CA ARG A 77 -10.36 -7.01 -36.68
C ARG A 77 -9.30 -6.01 -36.25
N ARG A 78 -8.52 -5.48 -37.20
CA ARG A 78 -7.38 -4.60 -36.90
C ARG A 78 -7.77 -3.29 -36.21
N PRO A 79 -8.74 -2.49 -36.70
CA PRO A 79 -9.15 -1.27 -36.02
C PRO A 79 -9.80 -1.55 -34.66
N LEU A 80 -10.66 -2.58 -34.55
CA LEU A 80 -11.29 -2.95 -33.29
C LEU A 80 -10.27 -3.43 -32.25
N HIS A 81 -9.29 -4.22 -32.67
CA HIS A 81 -8.21 -4.66 -31.80
C HIS A 81 -7.39 -3.48 -31.27
N ARG A 82 -7.03 -2.51 -32.11
CA ARG A 82 -6.32 -1.31 -31.65
C ARG A 82 -7.12 -0.52 -30.62
N ALA A 83 -8.41 -0.33 -30.88
CA ALA A 83 -9.31 0.34 -29.92
C ALA A 83 -9.36 -0.43 -28.58
N ALA A 84 -9.55 -1.74 -28.62
CA ALA A 84 -9.56 -2.59 -27.43
C ALA A 84 -8.24 -2.54 -26.64
N VAL A 85 -7.09 -2.52 -27.32
CA VAL A 85 -5.77 -2.38 -26.69
C VAL A 85 -5.66 -1.05 -25.95
N THR A 86 -6.03 0.06 -26.59
CA THR A 86 -6.01 1.39 -25.96
C THR A 86 -6.95 1.44 -24.75
N ALA A 87 -8.21 1.03 -24.92
CA ALA A 87 -9.19 1.02 -23.84
C ALA A 87 -8.75 0.16 -22.65
N THR A 88 -8.18 -1.02 -22.92
CA THR A 88 -7.64 -1.92 -21.89
C THR A 88 -6.50 -1.27 -21.11
N LEU A 89 -5.54 -0.67 -21.82
CA LEU A 89 -4.40 -0.02 -21.16
C LEU A 89 -4.85 1.13 -20.26
N ASP A 90 -5.80 1.94 -20.72
CA ASP A 90 -6.34 3.07 -19.98
C ASP A 90 -7.14 2.61 -18.75
N ALA A 91 -7.91 1.52 -18.88
CA ALA A 91 -8.64 0.91 -17.76
C ALA A 91 -7.67 0.33 -16.70
N ILE A 92 -6.63 -0.40 -17.11
CA ILE A 92 -5.62 -0.93 -16.19
C ILE A 92 -4.90 0.21 -15.46
N LYS A 93 -4.51 1.27 -16.17
CA LYS A 93 -3.85 2.44 -15.55
C LYS A 93 -4.76 3.14 -14.54
N ALA A 94 -6.03 3.38 -14.89
CA ALA A 94 -6.97 4.02 -13.97
C ALA A 94 -7.17 3.20 -12.69
N PHE A 95 -7.27 1.87 -12.84
CA PHE A 95 -7.31 0.96 -11.70
C PHE A 95 -6.02 1.02 -10.87
N GLU A 96 -4.85 0.93 -11.50
CA GLU A 96 -3.56 0.96 -10.82
C GLU A 96 -3.30 2.27 -10.09
N THR A 97 -3.74 3.41 -10.62
CA THR A 97 -3.64 4.70 -9.92
C THR A 97 -4.46 4.66 -8.63
N LEU A 98 -5.68 4.14 -8.66
CA LEU A 98 -6.52 4.06 -7.45
C LEU A 98 -6.03 2.99 -6.48
N HIS A 99 -5.61 1.83 -6.99
CA HIS A 99 -5.05 0.75 -6.18
C HIS A 99 -3.65 1.12 -5.62
N GLY A 100 -2.90 1.97 -6.33
CA GLY A 100 -1.61 2.51 -5.92
C GLY A 100 -1.74 3.67 -4.94
N ASN A 101 -2.79 4.49 -5.05
CA ASN A 101 -3.15 5.48 -4.02
C ASN A 101 -3.85 4.82 -2.80
N ALA A 102 -4.32 3.59 -2.95
CA ALA A 102 -4.71 2.72 -1.85
C ALA A 102 -3.49 1.98 -1.25
N LEU A 103 -2.30 2.10 -1.86
CA LEU A 103 -1.07 1.85 -1.13
C LEU A 103 -0.75 3.09 -0.31
N PRO A 104 -0.15 2.91 0.85
CA PRO A 104 -0.23 3.86 1.93
C PRO A 104 0.80 4.96 1.76
N HIS A 105 0.71 5.79 0.74
CA HIS A 105 1.62 6.92 0.62
C HIS A 105 0.80 8.20 0.46
N ASP A 106 1.05 9.18 1.33
CA ASP A 106 0.43 10.50 1.19
C ASP A 106 0.99 11.28 -0.02
N ALA A 107 0.47 12.48 -0.27
CA ALA A 107 0.89 13.33 -1.39
C ALA A 107 2.37 13.76 -1.31
N GLN A 108 3.04 13.53 -0.18
CA GLN A 108 4.44 13.79 0.10
C GLN A 108 5.29 12.51 0.05
N GLY A 109 4.70 11.36 -0.27
CA GLY A 109 5.37 10.06 -0.36
C GLY A 109 5.52 9.33 0.98
N ARG A 110 4.92 9.82 2.07
CA ARG A 110 5.07 9.25 3.41
C ARG A 110 4.20 8.01 3.58
N TYR A 111 4.80 6.92 4.09
CA TYR A 111 4.13 5.66 4.35
C TYR A 111 3.04 5.80 5.45
N SER A 112 1.83 5.25 5.23
CA SER A 112 0.62 5.35 6.09
C SER A 112 -0.26 4.09 6.01
N PRO A 113 0.22 2.90 6.43
CA PRO A 113 -0.31 1.59 6.06
C PRO A 113 -1.81 1.44 6.29
N GLU A 114 -2.50 0.75 5.38
CA GLU A 114 -3.84 0.24 5.68
C GLU A 114 -3.72 -0.83 6.80
N PRO A 115 -4.60 -0.80 7.81
CA PRO A 115 -4.66 -1.84 8.84
C PRO A 115 -4.78 -3.27 8.28
N GLY A 116 -3.90 -4.20 8.70
CA GLY A 116 -4.03 -5.67 8.53
C GLY A 116 -2.81 -6.38 7.91
N THR A 117 -2.29 -7.48 8.48
CA THR A 117 -3.04 -8.75 8.62
C THR A 117 -3.17 -9.33 10.04
N GLU A 118 -2.66 -8.69 11.08
CA GLU A 118 -2.87 -9.12 12.48
C GLU A 118 -3.02 -7.93 13.42
N TYR A 119 -2.28 -6.84 13.14
CA TYR A 119 -2.33 -5.61 13.92
C TYR A 119 -2.74 -4.41 13.05
N PRO A 120 -3.46 -3.43 13.62
CA PRO A 120 -3.98 -2.27 12.89
C PRO A 120 -2.88 -1.31 12.38
N PHE A 121 -1.66 -1.44 12.88
CA PHE A 121 -0.46 -0.70 12.47
C PHE A 121 0.79 -1.51 12.86
N SER A 122 1.91 -1.22 12.21
CA SER A 122 3.24 -1.77 12.52
C SER A 122 3.94 -0.95 13.61
N VAL A 123 4.97 -1.52 14.24
CA VAL A 123 5.83 -0.79 15.20
C VAL A 123 6.49 0.42 14.53
N SER A 124 6.84 0.30 13.24
CA SER A 124 7.39 1.41 12.45
C SER A 124 6.42 2.60 12.30
N ASP A 125 5.11 2.34 12.29
CA ASP A 125 4.10 3.40 12.22
C ASP A 125 4.01 4.16 13.54
N ILE A 126 4.12 3.45 14.67
CA ILE A 126 4.19 4.05 16.00
C ILE A 126 5.40 4.97 16.07
N GLY A 127 6.58 4.51 15.63
CA GLY A 127 7.80 5.33 15.60
C GLY A 127 7.66 6.59 14.74
N ARG A 128 7.11 6.47 13.53
CA ARG A 128 6.86 7.61 12.63
C ARG A 128 5.83 8.59 13.19
N ALA A 129 4.78 8.09 13.83
CA ALA A 129 3.79 8.94 14.49
C ALA A 129 4.40 9.66 15.71
N ALA A 130 5.24 8.97 16.50
CA ALA A 130 5.96 9.55 17.62
C ALA A 130 6.94 10.65 17.17
N ALA A 131 7.71 10.44 16.10
CA ALA A 131 8.61 11.47 15.54
C ALA A 131 7.87 12.78 15.21
N ARG A 132 6.66 12.69 14.62
CA ARG A 132 5.82 13.88 14.35
C ARG A 132 5.41 14.63 15.61
N LEU A 133 5.19 13.91 16.72
CA LEU A 133 4.87 14.52 18.01
C LEU A 133 6.11 15.15 18.66
N LEU A 134 7.30 14.58 18.43
CA LEU A 134 8.56 15.06 18.99
C LEU A 134 9.03 16.37 18.35
N GLY A 135 8.79 16.57 17.04
CA GLY A 135 9.03 17.84 16.34
C GLY A 135 9.60 17.65 14.93
N ASP A 136 9.81 18.77 14.23
CA ASP A 136 10.27 18.75 12.83
C ASP A 136 11.72 18.24 12.67
N ASP A 137 12.53 18.32 13.73
CA ASP A 137 13.93 17.87 13.75
C ASP A 137 14.08 16.37 14.08
N TRP A 138 12.96 15.65 14.20
CA TRP A 138 12.92 14.21 14.47
C TRP A 138 12.51 13.43 13.23
N ASP A 139 13.22 12.34 12.96
CA ASP A 139 12.84 11.35 11.95
C ASP A 139 12.72 9.96 12.57
N ALA A 140 12.01 9.07 11.88
CA ALA A 140 11.91 7.67 12.24
C ALA A 140 11.99 6.75 11.02
N GLU A 141 12.96 5.84 11.05
CA GLU A 141 13.12 4.80 10.06
C GLU A 141 12.63 3.45 10.57
N SER A 142 12.25 2.57 9.66
CA SER A 142 11.95 1.18 10.02
C SER A 142 13.25 0.44 10.28
N THR A 143 13.32 -0.36 11.35
CA THR A 143 14.42 -1.31 11.51
C THR A 143 14.31 -2.44 10.47
N PRO A 144 15.38 -3.25 10.28
CA PRO A 144 15.33 -4.39 9.38
C PRO A 144 14.13 -5.30 9.65
N TRP A 145 13.51 -5.79 8.58
CA TRP A 145 12.32 -6.65 8.62
C TRP A 145 11.05 -5.99 9.16
N GLY A 146 11.04 -4.69 9.46
CA GLY A 146 9.81 -3.97 9.83
C GLY A 146 9.31 -4.23 11.25
N VAL A 147 10.13 -4.86 12.09
CA VAL A 147 9.75 -5.29 13.45
C VAL A 147 9.88 -4.15 14.47
N GLY A 148 10.52 -3.04 14.11
CA GLY A 148 10.73 -1.90 14.98
C GLY A 148 10.86 -0.58 14.22
N ALA A 149 11.18 0.48 14.97
CA ALA A 149 11.52 1.79 14.46
C ALA A 149 12.81 2.31 15.09
N PHE A 150 13.59 3.09 14.35
CA PHE A 150 14.73 3.84 14.87
C PHE A 150 14.39 5.33 14.78
N LEU A 151 14.31 6.01 15.91
CA LEU A 151 14.05 7.44 16.01
C LEU A 151 15.35 8.19 16.23
N GLU A 152 15.60 9.22 15.43
CA GLU A 152 16.79 10.06 15.55
C GLU A 152 16.42 11.54 15.50
N HIS A 153 17.24 12.35 16.17
CA HIS A 153 17.10 13.81 16.20
C HIS A 153 18.28 14.46 15.48
N GLU A 154 18.01 15.45 14.65
CA GLU A 154 19.06 16.17 13.92
C GLU A 154 20.07 16.79 14.90
N GLY A 155 21.35 16.43 14.74
CA GLY A 155 22.43 16.98 15.55
C GLY A 155 22.68 16.28 16.89
N THR A 156 21.91 15.24 17.25
CA THR A 156 22.22 14.37 18.38
C THR A 156 22.99 13.15 17.87
N PRO A 157 24.20 12.84 18.36
CA PRO A 157 24.89 11.63 17.94
C PRO A 157 24.13 10.44 18.48
N GLY A 158 23.38 9.69 17.64
CA GLY A 158 22.65 8.42 17.87
C GLY A 158 21.12 8.56 17.97
N GLY A 159 20.43 7.57 18.56
CA GLY A 159 18.98 7.54 18.57
C GLY A 159 18.33 6.56 19.54
N PHE A 160 17.04 6.35 19.31
CA PHE A 160 16.16 5.52 20.12
C PHE A 160 15.58 4.39 19.27
N THR A 161 15.80 3.15 19.69
CA THR A 161 15.20 1.98 19.06
C THR A 161 13.88 1.65 19.74
N LEU A 162 12.78 1.72 18.99
CA LEU A 162 11.47 1.20 19.36
C LEU A 162 11.35 -0.24 18.85
N GLY A 163 11.04 -1.18 19.73
CA GLY A 163 10.90 -2.59 19.37
C GLY A 163 9.86 -3.30 20.21
N VAL A 164 9.62 -4.56 19.86
CA VAL A 164 8.80 -5.50 20.62
C VAL A 164 9.68 -6.70 20.95
N ASP A 165 9.65 -7.14 22.20
CA ASP A 165 10.44 -8.30 22.64
C ASP A 165 9.76 -9.64 22.28
N ASP A 166 10.27 -10.75 22.82
CA ASP A 166 9.72 -12.09 22.61
C ASP A 166 8.44 -12.38 23.41
N GLU A 167 8.14 -11.59 24.45
CA GLU A 167 6.89 -11.66 25.22
C GLU A 167 5.77 -10.81 24.59
N GLY A 168 6.12 -9.94 23.63
CA GLY A 168 5.19 -9.06 22.94
C GLY A 168 5.11 -7.66 23.54
N ASP A 169 6.01 -7.31 24.46
CA ASP A 169 6.03 -6.04 25.14
C ASP A 169 6.78 -4.98 24.33
N LEU A 170 6.16 -3.80 24.21
CA LEU A 170 6.74 -2.65 23.53
C LEU A 170 7.82 -2.02 24.40
N TYR A 171 8.99 -1.74 23.82
CA TYR A 171 10.10 -1.11 24.54
C TYR A 171 10.76 0.01 23.73
N VAL A 172 11.38 0.96 24.44
CA VAL A 172 12.26 2.01 23.90
C VAL A 172 13.66 1.82 24.47
N ASN A 173 14.68 1.73 23.61
CA ASN A 173 16.08 1.62 23.98
C ASN A 173 16.86 2.86 23.52
N ALA A 174 17.54 3.55 24.43
CA ALA A 174 18.45 4.66 24.10
C ALA A 174 19.87 4.15 23.82
N GLU A 175 20.36 4.29 22.59
CA GLU A 175 21.63 3.67 22.19
C GLU A 175 22.90 4.34 22.75
N LEU A 176 22.78 5.54 23.33
CA LEU A 176 23.93 6.46 23.49
C LEU A 176 24.43 6.70 24.89
N ILE A 177 23.54 6.65 25.87
CA ILE A 177 23.83 7.22 27.20
C ILE A 177 24.00 6.12 28.23
N ASP A 178 23.24 5.03 28.06
CA ASP A 178 23.24 3.80 28.83
C ASP A 178 22.25 2.91 28.07
N PRO A 179 22.53 1.63 27.73
CA PRO A 179 21.56 0.73 27.08
C PRO A 179 20.39 0.41 28.04
N SER A 180 19.63 1.45 28.34
CA SER A 180 18.46 1.48 29.18
C SER A 180 17.28 1.16 28.29
N ILE A 181 16.81 -0.07 28.42
CA ILE A 181 15.57 -0.52 27.83
C ILE A 181 14.45 -0.12 28.80
N ILE A 182 13.59 0.79 28.36
CA ILE A 182 12.36 1.12 29.06
C ILE A 182 11.24 0.32 28.39
N TYR A 183 10.69 -0.64 29.13
CA TYR A 183 9.46 -1.32 28.74
C TYR A 183 8.26 -0.40 28.99
N LEU A 184 7.27 -0.50 28.11
CA LEU A 184 6.01 0.22 28.19
C LEU A 184 4.92 -0.77 28.60
N PRO A 185 4.87 -1.18 29.88
CA PRO A 185 3.88 -2.15 30.34
C PRO A 185 2.48 -1.59 30.08
N ASP A 186 1.55 -2.49 29.76
CA ASP A 186 0.16 -2.18 29.39
C ASP A 186 -0.06 -1.57 27.99
N ALA A 187 1.00 -1.19 27.27
CA ALA A 187 0.87 -0.72 25.90
C ALA A 187 0.48 -1.87 24.96
N CYS A 188 -0.65 -1.73 24.28
CA CYS A 188 -1.15 -2.76 23.37
C CYS A 188 -1.78 -2.17 22.12
N ALA A 189 -1.90 -3.00 21.08
CA ALA A 189 -2.41 -2.54 19.78
C ALA A 189 -3.83 -1.95 19.83
N SER A 190 -4.65 -2.31 20.83
CA SER A 190 -6.00 -1.75 21.00
C SER A 190 -6.03 -0.33 21.53
N ASP A 191 -4.92 0.20 22.05
CA ASP A 191 -4.83 1.59 22.53
C ASP A 191 -4.92 2.59 21.37
N GLY A 192 -4.66 2.12 20.14
CA GLY A 192 -4.66 2.93 18.95
C GLY A 192 -3.33 3.64 18.71
N LEU A 193 -3.10 4.02 17.45
CA LEU A 193 -1.83 4.57 17.01
C LEU A 193 -1.45 5.85 17.75
N ASP A 194 -2.42 6.77 17.93
CA ASP A 194 -2.16 8.08 18.53
C ASP A 194 -1.74 7.96 20.01
N ALA A 195 -2.36 7.05 20.78
CA ALA A 195 -2.03 6.84 22.19
C ALA A 195 -0.63 6.24 22.34
N LEU A 196 -0.31 5.21 21.54
CA LEU A 196 1.02 4.59 21.55
C LEU A 196 2.10 5.56 21.08
N ALA A 197 1.82 6.35 20.04
CA ALA A 197 2.75 7.36 19.55
C ALA A 197 3.05 8.42 20.62
N GLN A 198 2.02 8.89 21.34
CA GLN A 198 2.18 9.83 22.44
C GLN A 198 3.00 9.23 23.58
N LEU A 199 2.72 7.98 23.96
CA LEU A 199 3.45 7.26 25.00
C LEU A 199 4.94 7.15 24.64
N VAL A 200 5.26 6.71 23.42
CA VAL A 200 6.64 6.62 22.93
C VAL A 200 7.31 7.99 22.91
N ALA A 201 6.63 9.03 22.42
CA ALA A 201 7.19 10.39 22.40
C ALA A 201 7.50 10.91 23.82
N ASP A 202 6.63 10.64 24.79
CA ASP A 202 6.88 11.03 26.19
C ASP A 202 8.03 10.25 26.82
N THR A 203 8.19 8.97 26.49
CA THR A 203 9.35 8.17 26.90
C THR A 203 10.66 8.67 26.28
N VAL A 204 10.65 9.01 24.99
CA VAL A 204 11.83 9.58 24.33
C VAL A 204 12.20 10.93 24.95
N ARG A 205 11.22 11.81 25.23
CA ARG A 205 11.46 13.07 25.94
C ARG A 205 12.03 12.85 27.33
N SER A 206 11.52 11.87 28.08
CA SER A 206 12.00 11.61 29.44
C SER A 206 13.45 11.14 29.44
N LEU A 207 13.84 10.28 28.48
CA LEU A 207 15.21 9.83 28.30
C LEU A 207 16.14 10.95 27.81
N ASN A 208 15.65 11.80 26.90
CA ASN A 208 16.45 12.89 26.32
C ASN A 208 16.66 14.08 27.29
N ASN A 209 15.78 14.26 28.28
CA ASN A 209 15.88 15.32 29.28
C ASN A 209 16.80 14.96 30.48
N VAL A 210 17.43 13.78 30.49
CA VAL A 210 18.35 13.35 31.55
C VAL A 210 19.79 13.83 31.31
N THR A 211 20.06 14.53 30.19
CA THR A 211 21.34 15.18 29.84
C THR A 211 21.35 16.68 30.07
#